data_AF-A0A2D6BMV0-F1
#
_entry.id   AF-A0A2D6BMV0-F1
#
_cell.length_a   1.000
_cell.length_b   1.000
_cell.length_c   1.000
_cell.angle_alpha   90.00
_cell.angle_beta   90.00
_cell.angle_gamma   90.00
#
_symmetry.space_group_name_H-M   'P 1'
#
loop_
_entity.id
_entity.type
_entity.pdbx_description
1 polymer ?
#
loop_
_entity_poly.entity_id
_entity_poly.type
_entity_poly.pdbx_seq_one_letter_code
_entity_poly.pdbx_strand_id
1 'polypeptide(L)'
;MARSCARRSPTRRSRRRLVPPKRQGADMEMILDPKTQMLVALGAAVAAKCQACFSTLYSTAEKVDATDSEIRAVVALAHMVTEKSQGFMAAFVEEATDGRVPAANEGEETEGGCGCG
;
A
#
# COMPACT_ATOMS: atom_id res chain seq x y z
N MET A 1 2.51 5.69 -61.57
CA MET A 1 1.13 5.16 -61.57
C MET A 1 0.81 4.63 -60.18
N ALA A 2 0.16 5.44 -59.34
CA ALA A 2 -0.17 5.10 -57.95
C ALA A 2 -1.47 4.30 -57.91
N ARG A 3 -1.43 3.07 -57.36
CA ARG A 3 -2.63 2.29 -57.07
C ARG A 3 -2.92 2.29 -55.57
N SER A 4 -4.03 2.94 -55.27
CA SER A 4 -4.93 2.73 -54.14
C SER A 4 -4.97 1.29 -53.64
N CYS A 5 -4.86 1.10 -52.31
CA CYS A 5 -5.38 -0.05 -51.59
C CYS A 5 -5.75 0.35 -50.15
N ALA A 6 -7.03 0.70 -50.00
CA ALA A 6 -7.96 0.24 -48.97
C ALA A 6 -7.52 0.14 -47.49
N ARG A 7 -8.23 0.94 -46.68
CA ARG A 7 -8.59 0.66 -45.28
C ARG A 7 -8.97 -0.82 -45.08
N ARG A 8 -8.39 -1.49 -44.07
CA ARG A 8 -8.96 -2.66 -43.36
C ARG A 8 -8.16 -2.96 -42.08
N SER A 9 -8.45 -2.26 -41.00
CA SER A 9 -8.62 -2.94 -39.70
C SER A 9 -10.08 -3.47 -39.70
N PRO A 10 -10.44 -4.64 -39.13
CA PRO A 10 -10.02 -5.13 -37.80
C PRO A 10 -9.89 -6.67 -37.66
N THR A 11 -8.95 -7.18 -36.85
CA THR A 11 -9.09 -8.52 -36.26
C THR A 11 -8.83 -8.45 -34.77
N ARG A 12 -9.92 -8.35 -34.00
CA ARG A 12 -10.50 -9.46 -33.23
C ARG A 12 -9.57 -9.93 -32.10
N ARG A 13 -9.73 -9.25 -30.95
CA ARG A 13 -9.98 -9.85 -29.63
C ARG A 13 -9.36 -11.24 -29.43
N SER A 14 -8.09 -11.30 -29.06
CA SER A 14 -7.68 -12.23 -28.01
C SER A 14 -8.07 -11.62 -26.67
N ARG A 15 -9.38 -11.48 -26.43
CA ARG A 15 -9.90 -11.40 -25.07
C ARG A 15 -9.60 -12.76 -24.44
N ARG A 16 -8.39 -12.94 -23.91
CA ARG A 16 -8.25 -13.76 -22.71
C ARG A 16 -9.34 -13.24 -21.80
N ARG A 17 -10.39 -14.04 -21.56
CA ARG A 17 -11.27 -13.79 -20.44
C ARG A 17 -10.33 -13.83 -19.24
N LEU A 18 -9.87 -12.66 -18.81
CA LEU A 18 -9.48 -12.49 -17.43
C LEU A 18 -10.74 -12.91 -16.69
N VAL A 19 -10.70 -14.12 -16.14
CA VAL A 19 -11.69 -14.55 -15.17
C VAL A 19 -11.59 -13.47 -14.10
N PRO A 20 -12.64 -12.66 -13.86
CA PRO A 20 -12.57 -11.72 -12.77
C PRO A 20 -12.22 -12.54 -11.53
N PRO A 21 -11.20 -12.16 -10.74
CA PRO A 21 -10.90 -12.88 -9.52
C PRO A 21 -12.20 -13.00 -8.74
N LYS A 22 -12.57 -14.24 -8.36
CA LYS A 22 -13.75 -14.46 -7.51
C LYS A 22 -13.62 -13.47 -6.36
N ARG A 23 -14.63 -12.62 -6.17
CA ARG A 23 -14.74 -11.75 -5.01
C ARG A 23 -14.90 -12.66 -3.79
N GLN A 24 -13.78 -13.10 -3.25
CA GLN A 24 -13.67 -13.75 -1.95
C GLN A 24 -13.84 -12.62 -0.94
N GLY A 25 -15.09 -12.32 -0.58
CA GLY A 25 -15.38 -11.14 0.23
C GLY A 25 -16.67 -11.21 1.03
N ALA A 26 -17.31 -12.39 1.12
CA ALA A 26 -18.53 -12.57 1.91
C ALA A 26 -18.32 -13.53 3.10
N ASP A 27 -17.22 -14.29 3.12
CA ASP A 27 -16.93 -15.29 4.14
C ASP A 27 -15.85 -14.81 5.15
N MET A 28 -15.25 -13.64 4.91
CA MET A 28 -14.30 -12.98 5.82
C MET A 28 -15.00 -12.19 6.94
N GLU A 29 -16.33 -12.06 6.87
CA GLU A 29 -17.16 -11.19 7.72
C GLU A 29 -17.64 -11.85 9.03
N MET A 30 -17.05 -12.97 9.44
CA MET A 30 -17.44 -13.70 10.67
C MET A 30 -16.26 -14.22 11.53
N ILE A 31 -15.00 -13.95 11.17
CA ILE A 31 -13.83 -14.44 11.96
C ILE A 31 -13.36 -13.41 12.99
N LEU A 32 -13.46 -12.12 12.65
CA LEU A 32 -12.97 -11.02 13.49
C LEU A 32 -14.12 -10.08 13.81
N ASP A 33 -14.16 -9.62 15.06
CA ASP A 33 -15.09 -8.58 15.47
C ASP A 33 -14.89 -7.34 14.60
N PRO A 34 -15.95 -6.59 14.25
CA PRO A 34 -15.84 -5.41 13.39
C PRO A 34 -14.81 -4.39 13.88
N LYS A 35 -14.69 -4.28 15.21
CA LYS A 35 -13.67 -3.46 15.87
C LYS A 35 -12.25 -3.96 15.59
N THR A 36 -12.01 -5.25 15.77
CA THR A 36 -10.72 -5.89 15.52
C THR A 36 -10.33 -5.76 14.05
N GLN A 37 -11.27 -5.96 13.14
CA GLN A 37 -11.05 -5.79 11.70
C GLN A 37 -10.63 -4.34 11.36
N MET A 38 -11.27 -3.35 11.97
CA MET A 38 -10.93 -1.93 11.78
C MET A 38 -9.53 -1.61 12.31
N LEU A 39 -9.20 -2.09 13.50
CA LEU A 39 -7.88 -1.91 14.10
C LEU A 39 -6.77 -2.55 13.23
N VAL A 40 -6.99 -3.75 12.70
CA VAL A 40 -6.05 -4.39 11.75
C VAL A 40 -5.89 -3.56 10.48
N ALA A 41 -6.99 -3.04 9.92
CA ALA A 41 -6.94 -2.20 8.73
C ALA A 41 -6.16 -0.90 8.97
N LEU A 42 -6.35 -0.26 10.13
CA LEU A 42 -5.57 0.92 10.53
C LEU A 42 -4.08 0.62 10.63
N GLY A 43 -3.72 -0.48 11.31
CA GLY A 43 -2.32 -0.91 11.42
C GLY A 43 -1.69 -1.18 10.06
N ALA A 44 -2.42 -1.81 9.13
CA ALA A 44 -1.97 -2.05 7.77
C ALA A 44 -1.76 -0.74 6.98
N ALA A 45 -2.65 0.24 7.15
CA ALA A 45 -2.51 1.56 6.51
C ALA A 45 -1.27 2.32 6.99
N VAL A 46 -0.98 2.27 8.30
CA VAL A 46 0.25 2.82 8.89
C VAL A 46 1.47 2.10 8.35
N ALA A 47 1.45 0.76 8.33
CA ALA A 47 2.57 -0.03 7.85
C ALA A 47 2.88 0.23 6.37
N ALA A 48 1.85 0.50 5.57
CA ALA A 48 1.98 0.87 4.16
C ALA A 48 2.34 2.34 3.92
N LYS A 49 2.50 3.17 4.97
CA LYS A 49 2.70 4.63 4.87
C LYS A 49 1.60 5.33 4.04
N CYS A 50 0.36 4.82 4.01
CA CYS A 50 -0.73 5.37 3.20
C CYS A 50 -1.60 6.38 3.97
N GLN A 51 -1.27 7.67 3.86
CA GLN A 51 -1.98 8.75 4.57
C GLN A 51 -3.49 8.80 4.27
N ALA A 52 -3.88 8.71 2.99
CA ALA A 52 -5.29 8.74 2.59
C ALA A 52 -6.09 7.51 3.08
N CYS A 53 -5.43 6.34 3.13
CA CYS A 53 -6.03 5.14 3.69
C CYS A 53 -6.26 5.31 5.19
N PHE A 54 -5.26 5.82 5.91
CA PHE A 54 -5.35 6.05 7.34
C PHE A 54 -6.46 7.05 7.69
N SER A 55 -6.55 8.19 7.00
CA SER A 55 -7.59 9.19 7.28
C SER A 55 -9.00 8.64 7.06
N THR A 56 -9.19 7.87 5.97
CA THR A 56 -10.48 7.23 5.66
C THR A 56 -10.87 6.23 6.75
N LEU A 57 -9.93 5.37 7.15
CA LEU A 57 -10.16 4.36 8.20
C LEU A 57 -10.35 5.00 9.58
N TYR A 58 -9.61 6.06 9.89
CA TYR A 58 -9.73 6.78 11.16
C TYR A 58 -11.11 7.42 11.30
N SER A 59 -11.62 8.06 10.24
CA SER A 59 -12.98 8.61 10.21
C SER A 59 -14.09 7.55 10.37
N THR A 60 -13.79 6.28 10.10
CA THR A 60 -14.71 5.16 10.27
C THR A 60 -14.50 4.40 11.59
N ALA A 61 -13.39 4.64 12.29
CA ALA A 61 -13.09 4.04 13.59
C ALA A 61 -14.05 4.51 14.70
N GLU A 62 -14.54 5.74 14.61
CA GLU A 62 -15.58 6.27 15.52
C GLU A 62 -16.88 5.45 15.47
N LYS A 63 -17.16 4.80 14.34
CA LYS A 63 -18.40 4.01 14.14
C LYS A 63 -18.36 2.64 14.79
N VAL A 64 -17.19 2.19 15.25
CA VAL A 64 -16.96 0.86 15.83
C VAL A 64 -16.49 0.94 17.29
N ASP A 65 -16.69 2.09 17.94
CA ASP A 65 -16.31 2.35 19.34
C ASP A 65 -14.83 1.98 19.63
N ALA A 66 -13.95 2.24 18.67
CA ALA A 66 -12.51 2.13 18.88
C ALA A 66 -12.03 3.27 19.78
N THR A 67 -11.39 2.92 20.89
CA THR A 67 -10.83 3.92 21.80
C THR A 67 -9.51 4.46 21.25
N ASP A 68 -9.21 5.72 21.55
CA ASP A 68 -7.92 6.34 21.21
C ASP A 68 -6.73 5.51 21.70
N SER A 69 -6.85 4.85 22.87
CA SER A 69 -5.82 3.96 23.41
C SER A 69 -5.55 2.75 22.52
N GLU A 70 -6.59 2.15 21.93
CA GLU A 70 -6.44 0.99 21.04
C GLU A 70 -5.82 1.42 19.70
N ILE A 71 -6.24 2.57 19.17
CA ILE A 71 -5.66 3.13 17.95
C ILE A 71 -4.17 3.43 18.16
N ARG A 72 -3.80 4.08 19.26
CA ARG A 72 -2.40 4.36 19.60
C ARG A 72 -1.57 3.08 19.73
N ALA A 73 -2.11 2.05 20.38
CA ALA A 73 -1.42 0.76 20.52
C ALA A 73 -1.16 0.11 19.16
N VAL A 74 -2.15 0.09 18.28
CA VAL A 74 -2.02 -0.46 16.92
C VAL A 74 -1.02 0.33 16.08
N VAL A 75 -1.04 1.66 16.15
CA VAL A 75 -0.08 2.53 15.45
C VAL A 75 1.33 2.23 15.93
N ALA A 76 1.57 2.14 17.24
CA ALA A 76 2.86 1.79 17.81
C ALA A 76 3.35 0.39 17.37
N LEU A 77 2.44 -0.59 17.34
CA LEU A 77 2.74 -1.94 16.84
C LEU A 77 3.11 -1.92 15.35
N ALA A 78 2.36 -1.18 14.53
CA ALA A 78 2.65 -1.03 13.11
C ALA A 78 4.03 -0.39 12.87
N HIS A 79 4.37 0.67 13.60
CA HIS A 79 5.70 1.29 13.54
C HIS A 79 6.81 0.30 13.89
N MET A 80 6.68 -0.41 15.02
CA MET A 80 7.65 -1.40 15.46
C MET A 80 7.89 -2.49 14.41
N VAL A 81 6.84 -2.97 13.75
CA VAL A 81 6.95 -3.96 12.68
C VAL A 81 7.65 -3.36 11.46
N THR A 82 7.27 -2.15 11.05
CA THR A 82 7.89 -1.50 9.89
C THR A 82 9.37 -1.21 10.08
N GLU A 83 9.78 -0.65 11.22
CA GLU A 83 11.17 -0.31 11.50
C GLU A 83 12.08 -1.55 11.45
N LYS A 84 11.64 -2.64 12.10
CA LYS A 84 12.38 -3.91 12.06
C LYS A 84 12.48 -4.46 10.65
N SER A 85 11.35 -4.47 9.92
CA SER A 85 11.33 -5.00 8.54
C SER A 85 12.21 -4.19 7.58
N GLN A 86 12.27 -2.87 7.77
CA GLN A 86 13.11 -1.98 6.98
C GLN A 86 14.59 -2.26 7.24
N GLY A 87 15.00 -2.44 8.50
CA GLY A 87 16.39 -2.80 8.83
C GLY A 87 16.82 -4.13 8.21
N PHE A 88 15.96 -5.15 8.23
CA PHE A 88 16.26 -6.43 7.56
C PHE A 88 16.32 -6.30 6.05
N MET A 89 15.41 -5.55 5.45
CA MET A 89 15.39 -5.33 4.00
C MET A 89 16.59 -4.51 3.54
N ALA A 90 17.00 -3.51 4.31
CA ALA A 90 18.21 -2.72 4.10
C ALA A 90 19.45 -3.62 4.04
N ALA A 91 19.68 -4.45 5.07
CA ALA A 91 20.80 -5.39 5.11
C ALA A 91 20.74 -6.39 3.94
N PHE A 92 19.55 -6.87 3.59
CA PHE A 92 19.37 -7.77 2.44
C PHE A 92 19.70 -7.10 1.11
N VAL A 93 19.33 -5.84 0.91
CA VAL A 93 19.65 -5.08 -0.31
C VAL A 93 21.15 -4.84 -0.44
N GLU A 94 21.82 -4.49 0.67
CA GLU A 94 23.27 -4.33 0.67
C GLU A 94 23.99 -5.62 0.29
N GLU A 95 23.60 -6.74 0.89
CA GLU A 95 24.13 -8.07 0.56
C GLU A 95 23.82 -8.45 -0.90
N ALA A 96 22.57 -8.30 -1.34
CA ALA A 96 22.15 -8.70 -2.68
C ALA A 96 22.75 -7.84 -3.81
N THR A 97 23.23 -6.63 -3.49
CA THR A 97 23.83 -5.71 -4.47
C THR A 97 25.35 -5.64 -4.38
N ASP A 98 26.00 -6.43 -3.52
CA ASP A 98 27.41 -6.32 -3.17
C ASP A 98 27.78 -4.87 -2.75
N GLY A 99 26.88 -4.18 -2.06
CA GLY A 99 27.06 -2.79 -1.64
C GLY A 99 26.96 -1.74 -2.76
N ARG A 100 26.48 -2.08 -3.96
CA ARG A 100 26.31 -1.11 -5.07
C ARG A 100 25.13 -0.16 -4.87
N VAL A 101 24.13 -0.56 -4.09
CA VAL A 101 22.99 0.29 -3.75
C VAL A 101 22.99 0.49 -2.23
N PRO A 102 23.25 1.71 -1.73
CA PRO A 102 23.17 1.95 -0.29
C PRO A 102 21.72 1.78 0.15
N ALA A 103 21.51 1.05 1.25
CA ALA A 103 20.20 1.03 1.85
C ALA A 103 19.89 2.43 2.40
N ALA A 104 18.77 3.02 1.95
CA ALA A 104 18.34 4.32 2.41
C ALA A 104 18.01 4.24 3.90
N ASN A 105 18.89 4.76 4.75
CA ASN A 105 18.56 5.12 6.12
C ASN A 105 17.94 6.52 6.04
N GLU A 106 16.61 6.59 6.13
CA GLU A 106 15.89 7.87 6.13
C GLU A 106 16.21 8.63 7.43
N GLY A 107 17.11 9.59 7.32
CA GLY A 107 17.51 10.51 8.37
C GLY A 107 18.36 11.65 7.83
N GLU A 108 18.03 12.17 6.64
CA GLU A 108 18.63 13.41 6.11
C GLU A 108 17.53 14.44 5.90
N GLU A 109 17.42 15.34 6.88
CA GLU A 109 16.69 16.59 6.83
C GLU A 109 17.41 17.48 5.81
N THR A 110 17.02 17.40 4.54
CA THR A 110 17.42 18.43 3.58
C THR A 110 16.53 19.64 3.77
N GLU A 111 16.97 20.56 4.63
CA GLU A 111 16.66 21.98 4.49
C GLU A 111 17.00 22.39 3.04
N GLY A 112 15.98 22.43 2.20
CA GLY A 112 16.10 22.72 0.78
C GLY A 112 14.90 23.50 0.30
N GLY A 113 14.81 24.75 0.77
CA GLY A 113 13.84 25.70 0.25
C GLY A 113 13.95 25.83 -1.26
N CYS A 114 12.82 25.83 -1.95
CA CYS A 114 12.72 26.35 -3.30
C CYS A 114 11.46 27.22 -3.38
N GLY A 115 11.67 28.53 -3.34
CA GLY A 115 10.65 29.51 -3.65
C GLY A 115 10.38 29.52 -5.15
N CYS A 116 9.10 29.57 -5.50
CA CYS A 116 8.66 30.05 -6.80
C CYS A 116 7.58 31.09 -6.53
N GLY A 117 7.92 32.35 -6.82
CA GLY A 117 6.96 33.44 -6.97
C GLY A 117 6.24 33.39 -8.31
#